data_AF-A0A257ADC3-F1
#
_entry.id   AF-A0A257ADC3-F1
#
_cell.length_a   1.000
_cell.length_b   1.000
_cell.length_c   1.000
_cell.angle_alpha   90.00
_cell.angle_beta   90.00
_cell.angle_gamma   90.00
#
_symmetry.space_group_name_H-M   'P 1'
#
loop_
_entity.id
_entity.type
_entity.pdbx_description
1 polymer ?
#
loop_
_entity_poly.entity_id
_entity_poly.type
_entity_poly.pdbx_seq_one_letter_code
_entity_poly.pdbx_strand_id
1 'polypeptide(L)'
;MTLHEEINAQYARERIKQIDRMIVKIKAARTDAIARSNPHANERTREFEQREAERYASMLADLQAERAVLSRRLHQESMTND
;
A
#
# COMPACT_ATOMS: atom_id res chain seq x y z
N MET A 1 17.61 7.00 -23.56
CA MET A 1 17.09 5.83 -22.85
C MET A 1 17.86 4.57 -23.22
N THR A 2 18.53 3.92 -22.26
CA THR A 2 19.23 2.64 -22.42
C THR A 2 18.29 1.46 -22.14
N LEU A 3 18.55 0.26 -22.69
CA LEU A 3 17.75 -0.96 -22.44
C LEU A 3 17.58 -1.25 -20.93
N HIS A 4 18.58 -0.89 -20.13
CA HIS A 4 18.55 -1.05 -18.68
C HIS A 4 17.55 -0.08 -18.01
N GLU A 5 17.48 1.16 -18.48
CA GLU A 5 16.50 2.16 -18.00
C GLU A 5 15.06 1.74 -18.33
N GLU A 6 14.83 1.16 -19.52
CA GLU A 6 13.51 0.62 -19.90
C GLU A 6 13.04 -0.51 -18.99
N ILE A 7 13.93 -1.46 -18.66
CA ILE A 7 13.62 -2.59 -17.78
C ILE A 7 13.30 -2.08 -16.37
N ASN A 8 14.09 -1.13 -15.86
CA ASN A 8 13.86 -0.55 -14.53
C ASN A 8 12.53 0.22 -14.46
N ALA A 9 12.20 0.99 -15.50
CA ALA A 9 10.93 1.70 -15.60
C ALA A 9 9.73 0.73 -15.67
N GLN A 10 9.86 -0.36 -16.43
CA GLN A 10 8.82 -1.42 -16.48
C GLN A 10 8.63 -2.10 -15.12
N TYR A 11 9.72 -2.44 -14.43
CA TYR A 11 9.66 -3.02 -13.09
C TYR A 11 8.95 -2.08 -12.09
N ALA A 12 9.30 -0.79 -12.09
CA ALA A 12 8.67 0.19 -11.22
C ALA A 12 7.16 0.32 -11.48
N ARG A 13 6.73 0.31 -12.76
CA ARG A 13 5.29 0.34 -13.13
C ARG A 13 4.55 -0.89 -12.63
N GLU A 14 5.09 -2.08 -12.82
CA GLU A 14 4.47 -3.32 -12.33
C GLU A 14 4.42 -3.36 -10.80
N ARG A 15 5.46 -2.86 -10.13
CA ARG A 15 5.49 -2.75 -8.67
C ARG A 15 4.40 -1.81 -8.15
N ILE A 16 4.18 -0.66 -8.79
CA ILE A 16 3.07 0.25 -8.45
C ILE A 16 1.71 -0.46 -8.57
N LYS A 17 1.47 -1.21 -9.67
CA LYS A 17 0.23 -1.98 -9.83
C LYS A 17 0.04 -3.05 -8.75
N GLN A 18 1.12 -3.69 -8.29
CA GLN A 18 1.07 -4.62 -7.17
C GLN A 18 0.71 -3.91 -5.86
N ILE A 19 1.35 -2.78 -5.58
CA ILE A 19 1.08 -1.96 -4.39
C ILE A 19 -0.38 -1.49 -4.38
N ASP A 20 -0.90 -1.00 -5.50
CA ASP A 20 -2.30 -0.55 -5.62
C ASP A 20 -3.28 -1.69 -5.29
N ARG A 21 -3.00 -2.92 -5.78
CA ARG A 21 -3.79 -4.11 -5.44
C ARG A 21 -3.71 -4.45 -3.95
N MET A 22 -2.54 -4.32 -3.33
CA MET A 22 -2.37 -4.56 -1.88
C MET A 22 -3.13 -3.53 -1.04
N ILE A 23 -3.07 -2.26 -1.42
CA ILE A 23 -3.79 -1.16 -0.77
C ILE A 23 -5.30 -1.43 -0.77
N VAL A 24 -5.86 -1.83 -1.91
CA VAL A 24 -7.30 -2.17 -2.02
C VAL A 24 -7.66 -3.32 -1.09
N LYS A 25 -6.85 -4.38 -1.05
CA LYS A 25 -7.10 -5.54 -0.16
C LYS A 25 -7.04 -5.16 1.32
N ILE A 26 -6.06 -4.35 1.73
CA ILE A 26 -5.93 -3.90 3.13
C ILE A 26 -7.11 -3.01 3.53
N LYS A 27 -7.54 -2.10 2.63
CA LYS A 27 -8.73 -1.28 2.88
C LYS A 27 -9.98 -2.14 3.04
N ALA A 28 -10.18 -3.13 2.18
CA ALA A 28 -11.29 -4.07 2.29
C ALA A 28 -11.25 -4.85 3.61
N ALA A 29 -10.09 -5.43 3.95
CA ALA A 29 -9.90 -6.16 5.21
C ALA A 29 -10.19 -5.29 6.45
N ARG A 30 -9.77 -4.03 6.43
CA ARG A 30 -10.06 -3.06 7.50
C ARG A 30 -11.56 -2.76 7.58
N THR A 31 -12.23 -2.53 6.47
CA THR A 31 -13.69 -2.32 6.43
C THR A 31 -14.44 -3.53 6.98
N ASP A 32 -14.06 -4.74 6.57
CA ASP A 32 -14.68 -5.98 7.04
C ASP A 32 -14.41 -6.24 8.53
N ALA A 33 -13.24 -5.85 9.04
CA ALA A 33 -12.92 -5.93 10.47
C ALA A 33 -13.78 -4.96 11.28
N ILE A 34 -13.95 -3.72 10.81
CA ILE A 34 -14.82 -2.73 11.46
C ILE A 34 -16.28 -3.20 11.43
N ALA A 35 -16.77 -3.71 10.30
CA ALA A 35 -18.14 -4.20 10.18
C ALA A 35 -18.44 -5.40 11.10
N ARG A 36 -17.43 -6.20 11.42
CA ARG A 36 -17.53 -7.34 12.35
C ARG A 36 -17.21 -6.98 13.80
N SER A 37 -16.71 -5.77 14.07
CA SER A 37 -16.37 -5.36 15.43
C SER A 37 -17.62 -5.39 16.32
N ASN A 38 -17.53 -6.13 17.42
CA ASN A 38 -18.62 -6.26 18.37
C ASN A 38 -18.44 -5.23 19.50
N PRO A 39 -19.33 -4.25 19.67
CA PRO A 39 -19.21 -3.26 20.75
C PRO A 39 -19.30 -3.88 22.15
N HIS A 40 -19.79 -5.12 22.27
CA HIS A 40 -19.84 -5.90 23.50
C HIS A 40 -18.70 -6.91 23.64
N ALA A 41 -17.68 -6.84 22.77
CA ALA A 41 -16.50 -7.69 22.87
C ALA A 41 -15.80 -7.49 24.22
N ASN A 42 -15.26 -8.58 24.78
CA ASN A 42 -14.44 -8.49 25.98
C ASN A 42 -13.17 -7.65 25.72
N GLU A 43 -12.53 -7.18 26.80
CA GLU A 43 -11.34 -6.31 26.72
C GLU A 43 -10.23 -6.90 25.85
N ARG A 44 -9.93 -8.19 26.00
CA ARG A 44 -8.92 -8.89 25.21
C ARG A 44 -9.22 -8.89 23.71
N THR A 45 -10.48 -9.06 23.32
CA THR A 45 -10.91 -9.01 21.91
C THR A 45 -10.80 -7.58 21.36
N ARG A 46 -11.20 -6.57 22.14
CA ARG A 46 -11.07 -5.17 21.74
C ARG A 46 -9.62 -4.74 21.54
N GLU A 47 -8.72 -5.15 22.43
CA GLU A 47 -7.29 -4.90 22.29
C GLU A 47 -6.70 -5.56 21.03
N PHE A 48 -7.13 -6.79 20.73
CA PHE A 48 -6.71 -7.49 19.52
C PHE A 48 -7.19 -6.76 18.26
N GLU A 49 -8.47 -6.38 18.21
CA GLU A 49 -9.06 -5.63 17.09
C GLU A 49 -8.36 -4.28 16.89
N GLN A 50 -8.02 -3.58 17.99
CA GLN A 50 -7.29 -2.33 17.93
C GLN A 50 -5.88 -2.51 17.35
N ARG A 51 -5.12 -3.51 17.83
CA ARG A 51 -3.78 -3.80 17.30
C ARG A 51 -3.80 -4.17 15.81
N GLU A 52 -4.79 -4.93 15.38
CA GLU A 52 -4.96 -5.27 13.96
C GLU A 52 -5.31 -4.02 13.13
N ALA A 53 -6.16 -3.12 13.63
CA ALA A 53 -6.47 -1.86 12.96
C ALA A 53 -5.22 -0.95 12.82
N GLU A 54 -4.41 -0.84 13.87
CA GLU A 54 -3.14 -0.10 13.87
C GLU A 54 -2.14 -0.72 12.88
N ARG A 55 -2.05 -2.06 12.85
CA ARG A 55 -1.21 -2.78 11.89
C ARG A 55 -1.63 -2.52 10.45
N TYR A 56 -2.92 -2.59 10.12
CA TYR A 56 -3.41 -2.28 8.77
C TYR A 56 -3.16 -0.82 8.40
N ALA A 57 -3.29 0.12 9.34
CA ALA A 57 -2.97 1.52 9.12
C ALA A 57 -1.49 1.73 8.80
N SER A 58 -0.59 1.07 9.55
CA SER A 58 0.86 1.11 9.31
C SER A 58 1.22 0.53 7.94
N MET A 59 0.73 -0.66 7.60
CA MET A 59 0.96 -1.28 6.29
C MET A 59 0.47 -0.40 5.13
N LEU A 60 -0.67 0.26 5.31
CA LEU A 60 -1.21 1.18 4.31
C LEU A 60 -0.29 2.40 4.11
N ALA A 61 0.23 2.98 5.19
CA ALA A 61 1.15 4.10 5.12
C ALA A 61 2.46 3.72 4.41
N ASP A 62 3.03 2.57 4.73
CA ASP A 62 4.27 2.07 4.10
C ASP A 62 4.08 1.86 2.59
N LEU A 63 2.98 1.21 2.20
CA LEU A 63 2.66 0.99 0.78
C LEU A 63 2.41 2.30 0.03
N GLN A 64 1.75 3.27 0.67
CA GLN A 64 1.54 4.59 0.08
C GLN A 64 2.87 5.34 -0.11
N ALA A 65 3.79 5.24 0.86
CA ALA A 65 5.12 5.81 0.76
C ALA A 65 5.94 5.15 -0.37
N GLU A 66 5.94 3.81 -0.45
CA GLU A 66 6.61 3.06 -1.52
C GLU A 66 6.08 3.48 -2.91
N ARG A 67 4.75 3.53 -3.05
CA ARG A 67 4.09 4.00 -4.28
C ARG A 67 4.51 5.42 -4.66
N ALA A 68 4.56 6.33 -3.69
CA ALA A 68 4.93 7.73 -3.93
C ALA A 68 6.39 7.86 -4.39
N VAL A 69 7.31 7.09 -3.81
CA VAL A 69 8.72 7.05 -4.24
C VAL A 69 8.84 6.54 -5.67
N LEU A 70 8.19 5.41 -5.99
CA LEU A 70 8.25 4.83 -7.33
C LEU A 70 7.60 5.75 -8.38
N SER A 71 6.49 6.40 -8.04
CA SER A 71 5.81 7.34 -8.95
C SER A 71 6.68 8.57 -9.24
N ARG A 72 7.38 9.12 -8.23
CA ARG A 72 8.32 10.23 -8.42
C ARG A 72 9.49 9.84 -9.31
N ARG A 73 10.06 8.64 -9.11
CA ARG A 73 11.16 8.13 -9.96
C ARG A 73 10.75 8.04 -11.43
N LEU A 74 9.57 7.46 -11.70
CA LEU A 74 9.03 7.39 -13.06
C LEU A 74 8.81 8.77 -13.71
N HIS A 75 8.36 9.75 -12.92
CA HIS A 75 8.16 11.11 -13.43
C HIS A 75 9.49 11.81 -13.76
N GLN A 76 10.51 11.65 -12.91
CA GLN A 76 11.85 12.18 -13.18
C GLN A 76 12.46 11.57 -14.44
N GLU A 77 12.36 10.25 -14.60
CA GLU A 77 12.82 9.54 -15.80
C GLU A 77 12.11 10.01 -17.08
N SER A 78 10.84 10.44 -17.01
CA SER A 78 10.15 11.01 -18.17
C SER A 78 10.64 12.41 -18.54
N MET A 79 11.07 13.23 -17.58
CA MET A 79 11.53 14.61 -17.84
C MET A 79 12.98 14.70 -18.32
N THR A 80 13.82 13.71 -18.03
CA THR A 80 15.22 13.67 -18.50
C THR A 80 15.39 13.04 -19.88
N ASN A 81 14.34 12.45 -20.45
CA ASN A 81 14.38 11.74 -21.74
C ASN A 81 13.63 12.45 -22.88
N ASP A 82 13.09 13.66 -22.63
CA ASP A 82 12.58 14.60 -23.65
C ASP A 82 13.70 15.54 -24.13
#